data_AF-A0A354UVT2-F1
#
_entry.id   AF-A0A354UVT2-F1
#
_cell.length_a   1.000
_cell.length_b   1.000
_cell.length_c   1.000
_cell.angle_alpha   90.00
_cell.angle_beta   90.00
_cell.angle_gamma   90.00
#
_symmetry.space_group_name_H-M   'P 1'
#
loop_
_entity.id
_entity.type
_entity.pdbx_description
1 polymer ?
#
loop_
_entity_poly.entity_id
_entity_poly.type
_entity_poly.pdbx_seq_one_letter_code
_entity_poly.pdbx_strand_id
1 'polypeptide(L)'
;KVAPCIIFIDEIDAVGRSRDSRYGSNSEQEQTLNQLLSEIDGFESSKGIVCLAATNRPEILDKALLRPGRFDRRIIVDKPNLQGRLDTLKVHTRKIRLSEDVDLRKIAQATAGAVGADLANLVNEAALRAVRQGRQAVNQEDLLVSFETVIAGTEKKNTVLTDMEKRLVAYHEVGHALIAALEKHAQPVSKITIVPHTSGALGYTMQMPEEEKFLSTADELRTELRTLVGGRAAEQIVFSVQTTGAANDIQRATALARNMVTQYGMSEKFGLMSTASVQNQYLDGQAYMDCSQETAAQVDKEVLKLLDAAYADAKRILTEHRKLLDEISEFLLVKETITGDELMAYVNADQKAMPQGEEAPKEE
;
A
#
# COMPACT_ATOMS: atom_id res chain seq x y z
N LYS A 1 -11.99 15.54 -43.59
CA LYS A 1 -13.43 15.17 -43.81
C LYS A 1 -14.00 14.33 -42.64
N VAL A 2 -13.55 14.53 -41.40
CA VAL A 2 -14.04 13.76 -40.23
C VAL A 2 -14.58 14.69 -39.12
N ALA A 3 -14.70 15.99 -39.40
CA ALA A 3 -15.27 16.95 -38.47
C ALA A 3 -16.79 16.73 -38.35
N PRO A 4 -17.37 16.69 -37.12
CA PRO A 4 -16.71 16.78 -35.81
C PRO A 4 -16.08 15.44 -35.36
N CYS A 5 -14.89 15.48 -34.75
CA CYS A 5 -14.24 14.30 -34.20
C CYS A 5 -13.45 14.58 -32.91
N ILE A 6 -13.16 13.51 -32.17
CA ILE A 6 -12.25 13.52 -31.03
C ILE A 6 -10.96 12.82 -31.44
N ILE A 7 -9.83 13.47 -31.22
CA ILE A 7 -8.50 12.89 -31.36
C ILE A 7 -8.02 12.57 -29.95
N PHE A 8 -7.70 11.30 -29.67
CA PHE A 8 -7.17 10.87 -28.38
C PHE A 8 -5.72 10.42 -28.55
N ILE A 9 -4.82 10.98 -27.74
CA ILE A 9 -3.41 10.64 -27.70
C ILE A 9 -3.11 10.04 -26.33
N ASP A 10 -2.93 8.72 -26.28
CA ASP A 10 -2.48 8.06 -25.06
C ASP A 10 -0.96 8.22 -24.90
N GLU A 11 -0.48 8.18 -23.66
CA GLU A 11 0.94 8.32 -23.30
C GLU A 11 1.66 9.49 -24.01
N ILE A 12 1.07 10.69 -23.96
CA ILE A 12 1.61 11.86 -24.66
C ILE A 12 3.05 12.21 -24.21
N ASP A 13 3.49 11.76 -23.04
CA ASP A 13 4.87 11.91 -22.56
C ASP A 13 5.91 11.17 -23.40
N ALA A 14 5.52 10.18 -24.21
CA ALA A 14 6.42 9.54 -25.17
C ALA A 14 6.90 10.52 -26.26
N VAL A 15 6.06 11.47 -26.67
CA VAL A 15 6.36 12.47 -27.71
C VAL A 15 6.52 13.88 -27.15
N GLY A 16 6.02 14.13 -25.95
CA GLY A 16 5.87 15.45 -25.34
C GLY A 16 6.90 15.80 -24.29
N ARG A 17 8.01 15.07 -24.17
CA ARG A 17 8.98 15.24 -23.08
C ARG A 17 9.79 16.52 -23.21
N SER A 18 10.01 17.21 -22.09
CA SER A 18 10.85 18.41 -22.00
C SER A 18 12.33 18.07 -22.23
N ARG A 19 13.08 19.02 -22.81
CA ARG A 19 14.50 18.86 -23.14
C ARG A 19 15.33 18.42 -21.94
N ASP A 20 15.92 17.23 -22.00
CA ASP A 20 17.02 16.85 -21.12
C ASP A 20 18.34 17.35 -21.75
N SER A 21 18.92 18.40 -21.17
CA SER A 21 20.13 19.09 -21.65
C SER A 21 21.43 18.29 -21.49
N ARG A 22 21.37 16.98 -21.21
CA ARG A 22 22.54 16.17 -20.83
C ARG A 22 23.07 15.21 -21.90
N TYR A 23 22.29 14.81 -22.93
CA TYR A 23 22.80 13.91 -23.98
C TYR A 23 22.11 14.16 -25.34
N GLY A 24 22.91 14.40 -26.37
CA GLY A 24 22.48 14.82 -27.72
C GLY A 24 21.85 13.73 -28.58
N SER A 25 20.70 13.19 -28.17
CA SER A 25 19.93 12.18 -28.91
C SER A 25 18.42 12.48 -28.97
N ASN A 26 18.04 13.76 -29.12
CA ASN A 26 16.64 14.20 -29.07
C ASN A 26 16.05 14.70 -30.41
N SER A 27 16.75 14.60 -31.54
CA SER A 27 16.30 15.26 -32.80
C SER A 27 14.96 14.74 -33.33
N GLU A 28 14.72 13.43 -33.31
CA GLU A 28 13.48 12.82 -33.83
C GLU A 28 12.28 13.11 -32.92
N GLN A 29 12.48 13.05 -31.61
CA GLN A 29 11.44 13.37 -30.63
C GLN A 29 11.07 14.86 -30.71
N GLU A 30 12.06 15.74 -30.85
CA GLU A 30 11.84 17.18 -31.01
C GLU A 30 11.13 17.52 -32.32
N GLN A 31 11.49 16.86 -33.43
CA GLN A 31 10.80 17.06 -34.70
C GLN A 31 9.34 16.61 -34.61
N THR A 32 9.09 15.46 -33.98
CA THR A 32 7.74 14.93 -33.78
C THR A 32 6.91 15.85 -32.88
N LEU A 33 7.49 16.37 -31.80
CA LEU A 33 6.84 17.34 -30.91
C LEU A 33 6.51 18.63 -31.64
N ASN A 34 7.45 19.21 -32.38
CA ASN A 34 7.22 20.46 -33.10
C ASN A 34 6.15 20.30 -34.19
N GLN A 35 6.12 19.14 -34.87
CA GLN A 35 5.03 18.83 -35.81
C GLN A 35 3.68 18.78 -35.10
N LEU A 36 3.60 18.06 -33.97
CA LEU A 36 2.37 17.99 -33.18
C LEU A 36 1.89 19.39 -32.74
N LEU A 37 2.80 20.23 -32.27
CA LEU A 37 2.49 21.62 -31.89
C LEU A 37 1.98 22.44 -33.07
N SER A 38 2.61 22.32 -34.25
CA SER A 38 2.20 23.02 -35.46
C SER A 38 0.81 22.58 -35.94
N GLU A 39 0.49 21.28 -35.84
CA GLU A 39 -0.83 20.76 -36.21
C GLU A 39 -1.90 21.25 -35.24
N ILE A 40 -1.60 21.28 -33.93
CA ILE A 40 -2.52 21.78 -32.91
C ILE A 40 -2.83 23.27 -33.11
N ASP A 41 -1.79 24.08 -33.34
CA ASP A 41 -1.94 25.53 -33.60
C ASP A 41 -2.68 25.79 -34.94
N GLY A 42 -2.64 24.84 -35.88
CA GLY A 42 -3.32 24.90 -37.18
C GLY A 42 -4.83 24.61 -37.13
N PHE A 43 -5.37 24.15 -36.01
CA PHE A 43 -6.81 23.90 -35.88
C PHE A 43 -7.59 25.20 -35.68
N GLU A 44 -8.44 25.52 -36.65
CA GLU A 44 -9.51 26.50 -36.44
C GLU A 44 -10.57 25.90 -35.51
N SER A 45 -10.86 26.59 -34.41
CA SER A 45 -11.86 26.20 -33.40
C SER A 45 -13.27 25.99 -33.97
N SER A 46 -13.56 26.51 -35.18
CA SER A 46 -14.82 26.34 -35.91
C SER A 46 -15.03 24.93 -36.48
N LYS A 47 -14.00 24.09 -36.57
CA LYS A 47 -14.07 22.76 -37.19
C LYS A 47 -14.59 21.65 -36.26
N GLY A 48 -14.92 21.96 -35.00
CA GLY A 48 -15.52 20.99 -34.07
C GLY A 48 -14.62 19.79 -33.77
N ILE A 49 -13.30 20.01 -33.71
CA ILE A 49 -12.28 19.00 -33.39
C ILE A 49 -11.88 19.17 -31.93
N VAL A 50 -11.92 18.10 -31.15
CA VAL A 50 -11.46 18.10 -29.75
C VAL A 50 -10.25 17.18 -29.64
N CYS A 51 -9.13 17.71 -29.15
CA CYS A 51 -7.94 16.92 -28.85
C CYS A 51 -7.91 16.59 -27.35
N LEU A 52 -7.80 15.30 -27.03
CA LEU A 52 -7.64 14.77 -25.69
C LEU A 52 -6.31 14.04 -25.61
N ALA A 53 -5.61 14.15 -24.48
CA ALA A 53 -4.39 13.43 -24.22
C ALA A 53 -4.37 12.87 -22.80
N ALA A 54 -3.72 11.72 -22.62
CA ALA A 54 -3.50 11.09 -21.32
C ALA A 54 -2.00 10.94 -21.05
N THR A 55 -1.60 11.14 -19.79
CA THR A 55 -0.25 10.87 -19.30
C THR A 55 -0.30 10.57 -17.82
N ASN A 56 0.61 9.70 -17.37
CA ASN A 56 0.87 9.48 -15.94
C ASN A 56 1.97 10.41 -15.40
N ARG A 57 2.63 11.20 -16.27
CA ARG A 57 3.84 11.97 -15.98
C ARG A 57 3.72 13.43 -16.47
N PRO A 58 2.76 14.21 -15.97
CA PRO A 58 2.50 15.56 -16.46
C PRO A 58 3.70 16.54 -16.27
N GLU A 59 4.58 16.27 -15.33
CA GLU A 59 5.74 17.09 -14.97
C GLU A 59 6.91 17.00 -15.95
N ILE A 60 7.06 15.87 -16.66
CA ILE A 60 8.09 15.74 -17.70
C ILE A 60 7.65 16.33 -19.04
N LEU A 61 6.39 16.76 -19.15
CA LEU A 61 5.88 17.33 -20.39
C LEU A 61 6.49 18.71 -20.67
N ASP A 62 6.76 18.98 -21.95
CA ASP A 62 7.17 20.28 -22.41
C ASP A 62 6.05 21.31 -22.13
N LYS A 63 6.42 22.40 -21.45
CA LYS A 63 5.51 23.50 -21.10
C LYS A 63 4.85 24.11 -22.34
N ALA A 64 5.42 23.94 -23.53
CA ALA A 64 4.83 24.36 -24.79
C ALA A 64 3.51 23.65 -25.09
N LEU A 65 3.34 22.37 -24.72
CA LEU A 65 2.08 21.64 -24.90
C LEU A 65 0.95 22.22 -24.05
N LEU A 66 1.29 22.76 -22.87
CA LEU A 66 0.35 23.27 -21.87
C LEU A 66 -0.02 24.75 -22.09
N ARG A 67 0.41 25.37 -23.19
CA ARG A 67 0.09 26.79 -23.48
C ARG A 67 -1.35 26.95 -23.98
N PRO A 68 -1.97 28.13 -23.73
CA PRO A 68 -3.29 28.45 -24.28
C PRO A 68 -3.38 28.19 -25.79
N GLY A 69 -4.47 27.57 -26.23
CA GLY A 69 -4.67 27.16 -27.63
C GLY A 69 -4.21 25.74 -27.98
N ARG A 70 -3.55 25.04 -27.03
CA ARG A 70 -3.12 23.64 -27.16
C ARG A 70 -3.82 22.75 -26.14
N PHE A 71 -3.09 22.10 -25.23
CA PHE A 71 -3.67 21.41 -24.07
C PHE A 71 -3.80 22.39 -22.91
N ASP A 72 -4.73 23.33 -23.06
CA ASP A 72 -4.96 24.41 -22.08
C ASP A 72 -5.84 23.98 -20.89
N ARG A 73 -6.58 22.87 -21.03
CA ARG A 73 -7.36 22.25 -19.94
C ARG A 73 -6.68 21.01 -19.40
N ARG A 74 -6.51 20.98 -18.09
CA ARG A 74 -6.01 19.82 -17.34
C ARG A 74 -7.13 19.30 -16.45
N ILE A 75 -7.49 18.03 -16.66
CA ILE A 75 -8.43 17.31 -15.81
C ILE A 75 -7.62 16.26 -15.07
N ILE A 76 -7.52 16.41 -13.76
CA ILE A 76 -6.85 15.44 -12.90
C ILE A 76 -7.86 14.33 -12.60
N VAL A 77 -7.48 13.09 -12.91
CA VAL A 77 -8.28 11.90 -12.58
C VAL A 77 -7.60 11.24 -11.38
N ASP A 78 -8.10 11.57 -10.19
CA ASP A 78 -7.58 11.00 -8.95
C ASP A 78 -8.00 9.53 -8.79
N LYS A 79 -7.30 8.83 -7.91
CA LYS A 79 -7.69 7.48 -7.49
C LYS A 79 -9.11 7.50 -6.92
N PRO A 80 -9.93 6.47 -7.20
CA PRO A 80 -11.30 6.43 -6.71
C PRO A 80 -11.34 6.36 -5.17
N ASN A 81 -12.20 7.16 -4.56
CA ASN A 81 -12.58 7.03 -3.15
C ASN A 81 -13.43 5.75 -2.93
N LEU A 82 -13.76 5.42 -1.68
CA LEU A 82 -14.58 4.25 -1.36
C LEU A 82 -15.85 4.11 -2.23
N GLN A 83 -16.60 5.21 -2.41
CA GLN A 83 -17.82 5.21 -3.21
C GLN A 83 -17.52 4.97 -4.70
N GLY A 84 -16.47 5.61 -5.23
CA GLY A 84 -15.99 5.42 -6.59
C GLY A 84 -15.54 3.98 -6.86
N ARG A 85 -14.86 3.35 -5.90
CA ARG A 85 -14.46 1.93 -5.98
C ARG A 85 -15.68 1.02 -5.99
N LEU A 86 -16.65 1.28 -5.11
CA LEU A 86 -17.91 0.54 -5.05
C LEU A 86 -18.72 0.65 -6.35
N ASP A 87 -18.80 1.84 -6.93
CA ASP A 87 -19.49 2.05 -8.21
C ASP A 87 -18.71 1.43 -9.39
N THR A 88 -17.38 1.47 -9.34
CA THR A 88 -16.52 0.77 -10.32
C THR A 88 -16.72 -0.75 -10.25
N LEU A 89 -16.73 -1.33 -9.04
CA LEU A 89 -17.05 -2.74 -8.83
C LEU A 89 -18.42 -3.10 -9.39
N LYS A 90 -19.46 -2.29 -9.12
CA LYS A 90 -20.80 -2.51 -9.72
C LYS A 90 -20.80 -2.51 -11.25
N VAL A 91 -20.01 -1.63 -11.87
CA VAL A 91 -19.87 -1.59 -13.34
C VAL A 91 -19.26 -2.90 -13.86
N HIS A 92 -18.18 -3.37 -13.22
CA HIS A 92 -17.49 -4.58 -13.65
C HIS A 92 -18.22 -5.87 -13.28
N THR A 93 -19.02 -5.89 -12.22
CA THR A 93 -19.84 -7.06 -11.84
C THR A 93 -21.17 -7.15 -12.59
N ARG A 94 -21.59 -6.10 -13.32
CA ARG A 94 -22.91 -6.05 -14.01
C ARG A 94 -23.17 -7.23 -14.96
N LYS A 95 -22.12 -7.80 -15.57
CA LYS A 95 -22.20 -8.92 -16.51
C LYS A 95 -21.94 -10.28 -15.86
N ILE A 96 -21.67 -10.32 -14.57
CA ILE A 96 -21.28 -11.52 -13.81
C ILE A 96 -22.42 -11.90 -12.87
N ARG A 97 -22.67 -13.20 -12.71
CA ARG A 97 -23.62 -13.69 -11.71
C ARG A 97 -22.94 -13.66 -10.34
N LEU A 98 -23.44 -12.83 -9.44
CA LEU A 98 -23.03 -12.80 -8.03
C LEU A 98 -23.99 -13.66 -7.22
N SER A 99 -23.49 -14.36 -6.20
CA SER A 99 -24.33 -15.01 -5.20
C SER A 99 -24.81 -14.02 -4.13
N GLU A 100 -25.81 -14.42 -3.35
CA GLU A 100 -26.50 -13.55 -2.38
C GLU A 100 -25.61 -13.12 -1.20
N ASP A 101 -24.52 -13.84 -0.93
CA ASP A 101 -23.55 -13.54 0.12
C ASP A 101 -22.56 -12.42 -0.24
N VAL A 102 -22.59 -11.92 -1.48
CA VAL A 102 -21.62 -10.92 -1.95
C VAL A 102 -21.91 -9.54 -1.38
N ASP A 103 -20.95 -9.02 -0.63
CA ASP A 103 -20.89 -7.64 -0.15
C ASP A 103 -19.75 -6.88 -0.83
N LEU A 104 -20.10 -6.15 -1.90
CA LEU A 104 -19.16 -5.32 -2.66
C LEU A 104 -18.61 -4.15 -1.85
N ARG A 105 -19.29 -3.73 -0.76
CA ARG A 105 -18.80 -2.64 0.10
C ARG A 105 -17.58 -3.08 0.88
N LYS A 106 -17.59 -4.32 1.41
CA LYS A 106 -16.41 -4.91 2.05
C LYS A 106 -15.23 -5.03 1.10
N ILE A 107 -15.48 -5.41 -0.16
CA ILE A 107 -14.42 -5.47 -1.17
C ILE A 107 -13.87 -4.07 -1.46
N ALA A 108 -14.74 -3.06 -1.63
CA ALA A 108 -14.30 -1.68 -1.87
C ALA A 108 -13.48 -1.10 -0.70
N GLN A 109 -13.77 -1.50 0.54
CA GLN A 109 -12.99 -1.15 1.74
C GLN A 109 -11.62 -1.85 1.71
N ALA A 110 -11.60 -3.16 1.45
CA ALA A 110 -10.36 -3.92 1.38
C ALA A 110 -9.42 -3.41 0.27
N THR A 111 -9.96 -2.98 -0.87
CA THR A 111 -9.20 -2.48 -2.03
C THR A 111 -8.83 -0.99 -1.91
N ALA A 112 -8.54 -0.49 -0.72
CA ALA A 112 -8.14 0.91 -0.54
C ALA A 112 -6.89 1.25 -1.38
N GLY A 113 -6.94 2.37 -2.10
CA GLY A 113 -5.85 2.80 -2.98
C GLY A 113 -5.76 2.10 -4.35
N ALA A 114 -6.61 1.11 -4.62
CA ALA A 114 -6.72 0.44 -5.92
C ALA A 114 -7.29 1.37 -7.00
N VAL A 115 -6.79 1.26 -8.23
CA VAL A 115 -7.32 1.98 -9.39
C VAL A 115 -8.40 1.17 -10.11
N GLY A 116 -9.15 1.81 -11.02
CA GLY A 116 -10.23 1.12 -11.74
C GLY A 116 -9.78 -0.12 -12.51
N ALA A 117 -8.56 -0.11 -13.05
CA ALA A 117 -7.97 -1.27 -13.71
C ALA A 117 -7.74 -2.45 -12.75
N ASP A 118 -7.26 -2.18 -11.52
CA ASP A 118 -7.05 -3.22 -10.50
C ASP A 118 -8.39 -3.86 -10.09
N LEU A 119 -9.43 -3.05 -9.91
CA LEU A 119 -10.77 -3.52 -9.58
C LEU A 119 -11.38 -4.34 -10.71
N ALA A 120 -11.18 -3.94 -11.96
CA ALA A 120 -11.62 -4.71 -13.12
C ALA A 120 -10.91 -6.07 -13.18
N ASN A 121 -9.61 -6.10 -12.92
CA ASN A 121 -8.82 -7.33 -12.91
C ASN A 121 -9.24 -8.25 -11.76
N LEU A 122 -9.45 -7.71 -10.55
CA LEU A 122 -9.96 -8.45 -9.40
C LEU A 122 -11.27 -9.17 -9.72
N VAL A 123 -12.23 -8.45 -10.31
CA VAL A 123 -13.54 -9.01 -10.67
C VAL A 123 -13.40 -10.10 -11.74
N ASN A 124 -12.50 -9.93 -12.70
CA ASN A 124 -12.21 -10.94 -13.71
C ASN A 124 -11.57 -12.21 -13.12
N GLU A 125 -10.59 -12.07 -12.23
CA GLU A 125 -9.98 -13.18 -11.52
C GLU A 125 -10.99 -13.92 -10.64
N ALA A 126 -11.94 -13.20 -10.01
CA ALA A 126 -12.98 -13.81 -9.20
C ALA A 126 -13.93 -14.67 -10.05
N ALA A 127 -14.28 -14.19 -11.24
CA ALA A 127 -15.06 -14.96 -12.20
C ALA A 127 -14.31 -16.21 -12.69
N LEU A 128 -13.02 -16.09 -13.02
CA LEU A 128 -12.19 -17.23 -13.41
C LEU A 128 -12.06 -18.26 -12.29
N ARG A 129 -11.92 -17.81 -11.04
CA ARG A 129 -11.87 -18.68 -9.86
C ARG A 129 -13.17 -19.45 -9.67
N ALA A 130 -14.32 -18.77 -9.76
CA ALA A 130 -15.63 -19.42 -9.68
C ALA A 130 -15.78 -20.53 -10.73
N VAL A 131 -15.39 -20.25 -11.99
CA VAL A 131 -15.41 -21.25 -13.07
C VAL A 131 -14.48 -22.42 -12.80
N ARG A 132 -13.24 -22.17 -12.33
CA ARG A 132 -12.29 -23.24 -11.96
C ARG A 132 -12.82 -24.14 -10.84
N GLN A 133 -13.61 -23.59 -9.92
CA GLN A 133 -14.26 -24.31 -8.83
C GLN A 133 -15.61 -24.95 -9.26
N GLY A 134 -15.96 -24.90 -10.56
CA GLY A 134 -17.19 -25.47 -11.09
C GLY A 134 -18.46 -24.71 -10.70
N ARG A 135 -18.35 -23.47 -10.22
CA ARG A 135 -19.47 -22.63 -9.77
C ARG A 135 -20.01 -21.76 -10.90
N GLN A 136 -21.31 -21.47 -10.83
CA GLN A 136 -22.04 -20.66 -11.82
C GLN A 136 -22.24 -19.20 -11.39
N ALA A 137 -21.91 -18.89 -10.13
CA ALA A 137 -21.95 -17.56 -9.55
C ALA A 137 -20.70 -17.33 -8.70
N VAL A 138 -20.22 -16.09 -8.71
CA VAL A 138 -19.08 -15.60 -7.92
C VAL A 138 -19.58 -15.29 -6.51
N ASN A 139 -18.90 -15.84 -5.50
CA ASN A 139 -19.22 -15.60 -4.10
C ASN A 139 -18.25 -14.61 -3.43
N GLN A 140 -18.50 -14.29 -2.16
CA GLN A 140 -17.65 -13.33 -1.43
C GLN A 140 -16.19 -13.82 -1.34
N GLU A 141 -16.00 -15.12 -1.11
CA GLU A 141 -14.69 -15.74 -1.01
C GLU A 141 -13.89 -15.61 -2.32
N ASP A 142 -14.54 -15.75 -3.48
CA ASP A 142 -13.87 -15.57 -4.76
C ASP A 142 -13.31 -14.16 -4.93
N LEU A 143 -14.08 -13.14 -4.55
CA LEU A 143 -13.64 -11.75 -4.62
C LEU A 143 -12.49 -11.46 -3.65
N LEU A 144 -12.55 -11.99 -2.42
CA LEU A 144 -11.50 -11.84 -1.43
C LEU A 144 -10.20 -12.52 -1.86
N VAL A 145 -10.26 -13.77 -2.32
CA VAL A 145 -9.04 -14.49 -2.76
C VAL A 145 -8.48 -13.90 -4.06
N SER A 146 -9.33 -13.40 -4.95
CA SER A 146 -8.86 -12.70 -6.14
C SER A 146 -8.20 -11.37 -5.82
N PHE A 147 -8.67 -10.66 -4.80
CA PHE A 147 -7.96 -9.48 -4.27
C PHE A 147 -6.57 -9.86 -3.74
N GLU A 148 -6.47 -10.91 -2.94
CA GLU A 148 -5.18 -11.43 -2.45
C GLU A 148 -4.26 -11.81 -3.61
N THR A 149 -4.81 -12.42 -4.67
CA THR A 149 -4.05 -12.81 -5.86
C THR A 149 -3.53 -11.58 -6.63
N VAL A 150 -4.29 -10.49 -6.68
CA VAL A 150 -3.86 -9.24 -7.33
C VAL A 150 -2.76 -8.55 -6.52
N ILE A 151 -2.81 -8.58 -5.19
CA ILE A 151 -1.78 -7.96 -4.32
C ILE A 151 -0.54 -8.84 -4.18
N ALA A 152 -0.73 -10.07 -3.71
CA ALA A 152 0.36 -10.97 -3.34
C ALA A 152 0.78 -11.90 -4.48
N GLY A 153 0.02 -11.96 -5.59
CA GLY A 153 0.24 -12.94 -6.64
C GLY A 153 -0.39 -14.30 -6.32
N THR A 154 -0.27 -15.25 -7.24
CA THR A 154 -0.84 -16.60 -7.07
C THR A 154 -0.08 -17.41 -6.03
N GLU A 155 -0.78 -18.32 -5.35
CA GLU A 155 -0.17 -19.25 -4.40
C GLU A 155 0.82 -20.20 -5.10
N LYS A 156 2.05 -20.31 -4.57
CA LYS A 156 3.04 -21.26 -5.05
C LYS A 156 2.87 -22.61 -4.36
N LYS A 157 2.06 -23.48 -4.96
CA LYS A 157 1.78 -24.84 -4.43
C LYS A 157 2.99 -25.76 -4.32
N ASN A 158 4.10 -25.45 -4.99
CA ASN A 158 5.30 -26.30 -5.06
C ASN A 158 6.53 -25.71 -4.33
N THR A 159 6.37 -24.62 -3.57
CA THR A 159 7.47 -24.10 -2.75
C THR A 159 7.57 -24.93 -1.47
N VAL A 160 8.55 -25.83 -1.43
CA VAL A 160 8.85 -26.62 -0.24
C VAL A 160 9.75 -25.79 0.67
N LEU A 161 9.15 -25.13 1.65
CA LEU A 161 9.88 -24.55 2.79
C LEU A 161 10.25 -25.66 3.76
N THR A 162 11.45 -25.59 4.34
CA THR A 162 11.82 -26.46 5.45
C THR A 162 10.96 -26.16 6.68
N ASP A 163 10.80 -27.12 7.59
CA ASP A 163 10.02 -26.93 8.83
C ASP A 163 10.53 -25.74 9.63
N MET A 164 11.84 -25.51 9.61
CA MET A 164 12.48 -24.39 10.28
C MET A 164 12.18 -23.04 9.61
N GLU A 165 12.17 -22.97 8.28
CA GLU A 165 11.75 -21.77 7.54
C GLU A 165 10.28 -21.48 7.74
N LYS A 166 9.40 -22.50 7.68
CA LYS A 166 7.97 -22.33 8.00
C LYS A 166 7.79 -21.78 9.41
N ARG A 167 8.56 -22.29 10.38
CA ARG A 167 8.55 -21.78 11.76
C ARG A 167 9.00 -20.32 11.83
N LEU A 168 10.07 -19.92 11.15
CA LEU A 168 10.48 -18.51 11.11
C LEU A 168 9.38 -17.61 10.57
N VAL A 169 8.79 -17.98 9.43
CA VAL A 169 7.72 -17.19 8.80
C VAL A 169 6.51 -17.11 9.72
N ALA A 170 6.09 -18.21 10.35
CA ALA A 170 4.95 -18.18 11.27
C ALA A 170 5.15 -17.18 12.43
N TYR A 171 6.30 -17.24 13.11
CA TYR A 171 6.60 -16.30 14.19
C TYR A 171 6.75 -14.86 13.69
N HIS A 172 7.28 -14.67 12.48
CA HIS A 172 7.40 -13.36 11.85
C HIS A 172 6.01 -12.73 11.62
N GLU A 173 5.10 -13.46 10.98
CA GLU A 173 3.75 -12.97 10.69
C GLU A 173 2.93 -12.76 11.97
N VAL A 174 3.00 -13.69 12.92
CA VAL A 174 2.34 -13.53 14.22
C VAL A 174 2.93 -12.34 14.99
N GLY A 175 4.22 -12.03 14.83
CA GLY A 175 4.84 -10.84 15.41
C GLY A 175 4.18 -9.53 14.94
N HIS A 176 3.92 -9.40 13.63
CA HIS A 176 3.17 -8.26 13.10
C HIS A 176 1.73 -8.24 13.62
N ALA A 177 1.05 -9.37 13.54
CA ALA A 177 -0.36 -9.47 13.89
C ALA A 177 -0.63 -9.20 15.38
N LEU A 178 0.23 -9.70 16.26
CA LEU A 178 0.06 -9.56 17.70
C LEU A 178 0.28 -8.12 18.16
N ILE A 179 1.29 -7.42 17.63
CA ILE A 179 1.48 -5.99 17.92
C ILE A 179 0.28 -5.19 17.44
N ALA A 180 -0.20 -5.46 16.22
CA ALA A 180 -1.38 -4.79 15.68
C ALA A 180 -2.65 -5.09 16.49
N ALA A 181 -2.80 -6.29 17.06
CA ALA A 181 -3.99 -6.64 17.85
C ALA A 181 -3.97 -6.05 19.28
N LEU A 182 -2.78 -5.83 19.87
CA LEU A 182 -2.64 -5.33 21.24
C LEU A 182 -2.62 -3.80 21.35
N GLU A 183 -2.32 -3.10 20.26
CA GLU A 183 -2.23 -1.64 20.22
C GLU A 183 -3.57 -0.99 19.88
N LYS A 184 -3.93 0.09 20.60
CA LYS A 184 -5.25 0.74 20.47
C LYS A 184 -5.48 1.46 19.14
N HIS A 185 -4.41 1.89 18.49
CA HIS A 185 -4.45 2.73 17.28
C HIS A 185 -4.06 1.97 16.01
N ALA A 186 -3.94 0.65 16.09
CA ALA A 186 -3.59 -0.19 14.96
C ALA A 186 -4.83 -0.53 14.11
N GLN A 187 -4.58 -0.83 12.84
CA GLN A 187 -5.61 -1.35 11.95
C GLN A 187 -5.91 -2.81 12.30
N PRO A 188 -7.18 -3.25 12.29
CA PRO A 188 -7.53 -4.60 12.66
C PRO A 188 -6.94 -5.60 11.66
N VAL A 189 -6.40 -6.68 12.20
CA VAL A 189 -5.89 -7.80 11.41
C VAL A 189 -7.07 -8.58 10.85
N SER A 190 -7.11 -8.74 9.54
CA SER A 190 -8.16 -9.53 8.85
C SER A 190 -7.72 -10.97 8.61
N LYS A 191 -6.44 -11.21 8.29
CA LYS A 191 -5.92 -12.53 7.93
C LYS A 191 -4.42 -12.60 8.12
N ILE A 192 -3.92 -13.77 8.53
CA ILE A 192 -2.51 -14.12 8.63
C ILE A 192 -2.29 -15.40 7.83
N THR A 193 -1.28 -15.45 6.98
CA THR A 193 -0.94 -16.67 6.23
C THR A 193 0.56 -16.86 6.09
N ILE A 194 0.98 -18.13 6.10
CA ILE A 194 2.36 -18.56 5.85
C ILE A 194 2.50 -19.31 4.51
N VAL A 195 1.47 -19.20 3.65
CA VAL A 195 1.47 -19.80 2.32
C VAL A 195 2.28 -18.91 1.38
N PRO A 196 3.30 -19.43 0.66
CA PRO A 196 4.11 -18.62 -0.24
C PRO A 196 3.33 -18.17 -1.48
N HIS A 197 3.55 -16.93 -1.91
CA HIS A 197 2.94 -16.37 -3.13
C HIS A 197 3.96 -16.00 -4.22
N THR A 198 3.50 -15.77 -5.46
CA THR A 198 4.38 -15.45 -6.59
C THR A 198 5.05 -14.08 -6.50
N SER A 199 4.54 -13.14 -5.70
CA SER A 199 5.18 -11.84 -5.44
C SER A 199 6.54 -11.94 -4.74
N GLY A 200 6.88 -13.11 -4.18
CA GLY A 200 8.08 -13.31 -3.39
C GLY A 200 7.85 -13.24 -1.88
N ALA A 201 6.64 -12.94 -1.43
CA ALA A 201 6.24 -13.06 -0.03
C ALA A 201 6.15 -14.54 0.40
N LEU A 202 6.84 -14.88 1.50
CA LEU A 202 6.79 -16.23 2.11
C LEU A 202 5.60 -16.39 3.08
N GLY A 203 5.06 -15.27 3.54
CA GLY A 203 3.86 -15.12 4.35
C GLY A 203 3.42 -13.66 4.29
N TYR A 204 2.24 -13.35 4.82
CA TYR A 204 1.83 -11.97 5.06
C TYR A 204 0.74 -11.85 6.13
N THR A 205 0.72 -10.68 6.74
CA THR A 205 -0.32 -10.24 7.67
C THR A 205 -1.14 -9.13 7.02
N MET A 206 -2.42 -9.40 6.80
CA MET A 206 -3.35 -8.47 6.16
C MET A 206 -4.10 -7.66 7.20
N GLN A 207 -3.98 -6.34 7.11
CA GLN A 207 -4.74 -5.39 7.91
C GLN A 207 -5.77 -4.71 7.01
N MET A 208 -7.01 -4.60 7.48
CA MET A 208 -8.09 -3.93 6.76
C MET A 208 -8.55 -2.70 7.54
N PRO A 209 -8.43 -1.49 6.99
CA PRO A 209 -8.97 -0.31 7.64
C PRO A 209 -10.50 -0.39 7.74
N GLU A 210 -11.05 -0.07 8.91
CA GLU A 210 -12.52 0.07 9.08
C GLU A 210 -13.04 1.31 8.36
N GLU A 211 -12.23 2.38 8.36
CA GLU A 211 -12.54 3.68 7.76
C GLU A 211 -11.39 4.17 6.89
N GLU A 212 -11.73 4.84 5.79
CA GLU A 212 -10.76 5.48 4.91
C GLU A 212 -10.36 6.83 5.52
N LYS A 213 -9.20 6.85 6.19
CA LYS A 213 -8.63 8.06 6.80
C LYS A 213 -7.70 8.78 5.82
N PHE A 214 -7.80 10.10 5.76
CA PHE A 214 -6.90 10.96 4.98
C PHE A 214 -5.74 11.53 5.81
N LEU A 215 -5.85 11.48 7.14
CA LEU A 215 -4.88 12.03 8.07
C LEU A 215 -4.53 10.96 9.12
N SER A 216 -3.25 10.89 9.45
CA SER A 216 -2.72 10.01 10.50
C SER A 216 -2.10 10.85 11.61
N THR A 217 -2.38 10.49 12.85
CA THR A 217 -1.77 11.08 14.04
C THR A 217 -0.36 10.52 14.28
N ALA A 218 0.46 11.24 15.05
CA ALA A 218 1.81 10.77 15.39
C ALA A 218 1.78 9.41 16.13
N ASP A 219 0.77 9.17 16.96
CA ASP A 219 0.64 7.92 17.72
C ASP A 219 0.21 6.74 16.84
N GLU A 220 -0.65 6.97 15.83
CA GLU A 220 -0.97 5.97 14.80
C GLU A 220 0.28 5.59 14.01
N LEU A 221 1.08 6.57 13.57
CA LEU A 221 2.32 6.29 12.81
C LEU A 221 3.38 5.58 13.67
N ARG A 222 3.49 5.91 14.96
CA ARG A 222 4.34 5.17 15.90
C ARG A 222 3.88 3.72 16.07
N THR A 223 2.58 3.51 16.12
CA THR A 223 1.98 2.17 16.19
C THR A 223 2.27 1.37 14.92
N GLU A 224 2.20 2.02 13.76
CA GLU A 224 2.59 1.43 12.47
C GLU A 224 4.08 1.06 12.45
N LEU A 225 4.96 1.94 12.94
CA LEU A 225 6.39 1.62 13.08
C LEU A 225 6.63 0.39 13.95
N ARG A 226 5.99 0.31 15.13
CA ARG A 226 6.08 -0.86 16.02
C ARG A 226 5.61 -2.14 15.33
N THR A 227 4.52 -2.04 14.58
CA THR A 227 3.98 -3.15 13.80
C THR A 227 4.96 -3.61 12.73
N LEU A 228 5.53 -2.69 11.93
CA LEU A 228 6.48 -3.01 10.86
C LEU A 228 7.76 -3.68 11.40
N VAL A 229 8.25 -3.31 12.57
CA VAL A 229 9.42 -3.97 13.17
C VAL A 229 9.08 -5.24 13.96
N GLY A 230 7.79 -5.57 14.07
CA GLY A 230 7.26 -6.69 14.85
C GLY A 230 7.76 -8.05 14.40
N GLY A 231 7.75 -8.33 13.10
CA GLY A 231 8.24 -9.60 12.56
C GLY A 231 9.72 -9.84 12.89
N ARG A 232 10.57 -8.81 12.71
CA ARG A 232 11.99 -8.87 13.13
C ARG A 232 12.13 -9.10 14.63
N ALA A 233 11.31 -8.43 15.45
CA ALA A 233 11.38 -8.56 16.91
C ALA A 233 11.02 -10.00 17.34
N ALA A 234 10.00 -10.61 16.74
CA ALA A 234 9.61 -11.99 16.99
C ALA A 234 10.74 -12.97 16.64
N GLU A 235 11.36 -12.83 15.47
CA GLU A 235 12.50 -13.65 15.07
C GLU A 235 13.64 -13.59 16.09
N GLN A 236 13.98 -12.39 16.54
CA GLN A 236 15.07 -12.18 17.49
C GLN A 236 14.76 -12.76 18.87
N ILE A 237 13.51 -12.67 19.34
CA ILE A 237 13.10 -13.16 20.67
C ILE A 237 13.06 -14.69 20.72
N VAL A 238 12.59 -15.32 19.64
CA VAL A 238 12.36 -16.76 19.63
C VAL A 238 13.58 -17.54 19.15
N PHE A 239 14.22 -17.07 18.09
CA PHE A 239 15.30 -17.81 17.43
C PHE A 239 16.68 -17.18 17.63
N SER A 240 16.75 -15.94 18.12
CA SER A 240 18.01 -15.18 18.23
C SER A 240 18.76 -15.05 16.90
N VAL A 241 18.04 -15.07 15.78
CA VAL A 241 18.59 -14.90 14.42
C VAL A 241 18.00 -13.69 13.73
N GLN A 242 18.70 -13.22 12.70
CA GLN A 242 18.21 -12.19 11.79
C GLN A 242 18.13 -12.78 10.38
N THR A 243 16.91 -12.93 9.85
CA THR A 243 16.67 -13.35 8.47
C THR A 243 16.69 -12.18 7.49
N THR A 244 16.73 -12.47 6.19
CA THR A 244 16.51 -11.49 5.12
C THR A 244 15.03 -11.18 4.87
N GLY A 245 14.10 -11.89 5.50
CA GLY A 245 12.65 -11.74 5.29
C GLY A 245 12.12 -10.37 5.69
N ALA A 246 12.68 -9.78 6.75
CA ALA A 246 12.27 -8.46 7.24
C ALA A 246 12.74 -7.25 6.39
N ALA A 247 13.38 -7.48 5.23
CA ALA A 247 13.99 -6.40 4.45
C ALA A 247 12.95 -5.36 3.99
N ASN A 248 11.78 -5.81 3.52
CA ASN A 248 10.70 -4.93 3.08
C ASN A 248 10.13 -4.12 4.25
N ASP A 249 9.95 -4.73 5.41
CA ASP A 249 9.38 -4.04 6.58
C ASP A 249 10.34 -3.00 7.14
N ILE A 250 11.64 -3.30 7.16
CA ILE A 250 12.68 -2.33 7.51
C ILE A 250 12.70 -1.16 6.53
N GLN A 251 12.57 -1.43 5.23
CA GLN A 251 12.52 -0.37 4.22
C GLN A 251 11.30 0.53 4.42
N ARG A 252 10.11 -0.06 4.63
CA ARG A 252 8.86 0.68 4.89
C ARG A 252 8.93 1.47 6.19
N ALA A 253 9.44 0.87 7.27
CA ALA A 253 9.61 1.54 8.56
C ALA A 253 10.58 2.71 8.45
N THR A 254 11.70 2.53 7.73
CA THR A 254 12.67 3.60 7.50
C THR A 254 12.08 4.75 6.71
N ALA A 255 11.31 4.47 5.65
CA ALA A 255 10.64 5.49 4.86
C ALA A 255 9.61 6.26 5.69
N LEU A 256 8.80 5.55 6.49
CA LEU A 256 7.81 6.15 7.37
C LEU A 256 8.46 7.04 8.43
N ALA A 257 9.46 6.53 9.15
CA ALA A 257 10.19 7.29 10.16
C ALA A 257 10.88 8.52 9.56
N ARG A 258 11.43 8.40 8.34
CA ARG A 258 11.99 9.54 7.61
C ARG A 258 10.93 10.59 7.30
N ASN A 259 9.76 10.20 6.79
CA ASN A 259 8.67 11.15 6.51
C ASN A 259 8.16 11.84 7.77
N MET A 260 8.08 11.12 8.90
CA MET A 260 7.71 11.70 10.20
C MET A 260 8.68 12.82 10.60
N VAL A 261 9.98 12.63 10.40
CA VAL A 261 11.00 13.62 10.75
C VAL A 261 11.06 14.77 9.74
N THR A 262 10.99 14.48 8.44
CA THR A 262 11.36 15.44 7.40
C THR A 262 10.19 16.18 6.76
N GLN A 263 8.99 15.58 6.74
CA GLN A 263 7.81 16.12 6.05
C GLN A 263 6.69 16.46 7.03
N TYR A 264 6.46 15.62 8.05
CA TYR A 264 5.33 15.78 8.96
C TYR A 264 5.62 16.64 10.19
N GLY A 265 6.88 17.01 10.42
CA GLY A 265 7.27 17.83 11.57
C GLY A 265 7.03 17.14 12.92
N MET A 266 7.14 15.81 12.96
CA MET A 266 6.89 14.98 14.16
C MET A 266 8.16 14.67 14.96
N SER A 267 9.22 15.47 14.77
CA SER A 267 10.47 15.37 15.54
C SER A 267 10.56 16.52 16.55
N GLU A 268 10.81 16.21 17.82
CA GLU A 268 11.03 17.23 18.86
C GLU A 268 12.23 18.13 18.55
N LYS A 269 13.27 17.57 17.90
CA LYS A 269 14.51 18.27 17.60
C LYS A 269 14.37 19.29 16.47
N PHE A 270 13.67 18.91 15.40
CA PHE A 270 13.48 19.76 14.22
C PHE A 270 12.19 20.56 14.27
N GLY A 271 11.28 20.23 15.19
CA GLY A 271 9.97 20.87 15.31
C GLY A 271 9.18 20.75 14.01
N LEU A 272 8.60 21.87 13.59
CA LEU A 272 7.75 21.97 12.39
C LEU A 272 8.53 22.19 11.08
N MET A 273 9.87 22.14 11.12
CA MET A 273 10.69 22.38 9.93
C MET A 273 10.60 21.22 8.94
N SER A 274 10.11 21.47 7.72
CA SER A 274 10.20 20.52 6.62
C SER A 274 11.61 20.55 6.02
N THR A 275 12.34 19.45 6.11
CA THR A 275 13.72 19.34 5.60
C THR A 275 13.82 18.60 4.27
N ALA A 276 12.69 18.11 3.76
CA ALA A 276 12.59 17.47 2.47
C ALA A 276 11.48 18.13 1.65
N SER A 277 11.72 18.29 0.35
CA SER A 277 10.71 18.78 -0.59
C SER A 277 10.45 17.71 -1.65
N VAL A 278 9.17 17.44 -1.89
CA VAL A 278 8.73 16.55 -2.97
C VAL A 278 8.58 17.40 -4.22
N GLN A 279 9.62 17.44 -5.05
CA GLN A 279 9.60 18.25 -6.28
C GLN A 279 8.63 17.69 -7.32
N ASN A 280 8.43 16.36 -7.35
CA ASN A 280 7.58 15.68 -8.34
C ASN A 280 6.58 14.74 -7.65
N GLN A 281 5.34 15.20 -7.47
CA GLN A 281 4.27 14.43 -6.83
C GLN A 281 3.74 13.25 -7.69
N TYR A 282 4.05 13.23 -8.99
CA TYR A 282 3.53 12.26 -9.98
C TYR A 282 4.60 11.29 -10.53
N LEU A 283 5.89 11.51 -10.25
CA LEU A 283 6.98 10.55 -10.49
C LEU A 283 7.22 9.68 -9.24
N ASP A 284 8.32 8.91 -9.22
CA ASP A 284 8.82 8.07 -8.10
C ASP A 284 8.89 8.73 -6.70
N GLY A 285 8.40 9.96 -6.54
CA GLY A 285 8.17 10.59 -5.24
C GLY A 285 9.44 10.79 -4.42
N GLN A 286 10.62 10.70 -5.06
CA GLN A 286 11.90 10.85 -4.37
C GLN A 286 11.99 12.27 -3.81
N ALA A 287 11.75 12.36 -2.51
CA ALA A 287 11.92 13.59 -1.76
C ALA A 287 13.40 13.96 -1.80
N TYR A 288 13.72 15.13 -2.33
CA TYR A 288 15.08 15.64 -2.27
C TYR A 288 15.28 16.33 -0.92
N MET A 289 16.45 16.14 -0.34
CA MET A 289 16.77 16.76 0.93
C MET A 289 17.07 18.23 0.68
N ASP A 290 16.22 19.11 1.22
CA ASP A 290 16.31 20.56 1.05
C ASP A 290 16.94 21.19 2.31
N CYS A 291 18.10 20.65 2.71
CA CYS A 291 18.82 21.09 3.88
C CYS A 291 20.33 20.90 3.74
N SER A 292 21.10 21.48 4.67
CA SER A 292 22.55 21.26 4.71
C SER A 292 22.88 19.79 4.98
N GLN A 293 24.08 19.36 4.57
CA GLN A 293 24.58 18.00 4.87
C GLN A 293 24.64 17.71 6.36
N GLU A 294 24.95 18.73 7.17
CA GLU A 294 24.91 18.60 8.63
C GLU A 294 23.50 18.31 9.14
N THR A 295 22.49 19.02 8.62
CA THR A 295 21.09 18.79 8.96
C THR A 295 20.63 17.40 8.51
N ALA A 296 21.04 16.96 7.31
CA ALA A 296 20.73 15.64 6.80
C ALA A 296 21.32 14.53 7.71
N ALA A 297 22.56 14.67 8.14
CA ALA A 297 23.18 13.74 9.09
C ALA A 297 22.47 13.73 10.46
N GLN A 298 21.93 14.87 10.89
CA GLN A 298 21.11 14.93 12.11
C GLN A 298 19.74 14.27 11.92
N VAL A 299 19.13 14.38 10.73
CA VAL A 299 17.89 13.68 10.39
C VAL A 299 18.08 12.18 10.46
N ASP A 300 19.15 11.64 9.88
CA ASP A 300 19.43 10.20 9.93
C ASP A 300 19.57 9.69 11.37
N LYS A 301 20.15 10.48 12.28
CA LYS A 301 20.24 10.15 13.71
C LYS A 301 18.86 10.12 14.39
N GLU A 302 17.97 11.06 14.07
CA GLU A 302 16.61 11.05 14.63
C GLU A 302 15.77 9.89 14.08
N VAL A 303 15.92 9.56 12.79
CA VAL A 303 15.27 8.39 12.18
C VAL A 303 15.71 7.10 12.86
N LEU A 304 17.02 6.93 13.08
CA LEU A 304 17.55 5.77 13.79
C LEU A 304 16.98 5.69 15.21
N LYS A 305 16.95 6.81 15.95
CA LYS A 305 16.39 6.87 17.30
C LYS A 305 14.91 6.44 17.35
N LEU A 306 14.10 6.86 16.37
CA LEU A 306 12.70 6.45 16.26
C LEU A 306 12.56 4.95 16.00
N LEU A 307 13.37 4.40 15.10
CA LEU A 307 13.35 2.97 14.78
C LEU A 307 13.81 2.12 15.97
N ASP A 308 14.87 2.53 16.67
CA ASP A 308 15.37 1.84 17.85
C ASP A 308 14.33 1.83 18.97
N ALA A 309 13.64 2.95 19.20
CA ALA A 309 12.56 3.03 20.18
C ALA A 309 11.39 2.11 19.81
N ALA A 310 10.94 2.16 18.55
CA ALA A 310 9.86 1.29 18.07
C ALA A 310 10.23 -0.20 18.18
N TYR A 311 11.48 -0.55 17.87
CA TYR A 311 11.97 -1.92 17.98
C TYR A 311 12.08 -2.39 19.44
N ALA A 312 12.54 -1.53 20.34
CA ALA A 312 12.58 -1.83 21.77
C ALA A 312 11.16 -2.05 22.34
N ASP A 313 10.20 -1.21 21.97
CA ASP A 313 8.81 -1.36 22.37
C ASP A 313 8.19 -2.64 21.81
N ALA A 314 8.39 -2.92 20.52
CA ALA A 314 7.93 -4.16 19.89
C ALA A 314 8.48 -5.39 20.61
N LYS A 315 9.77 -5.39 20.95
CA LYS A 315 10.37 -6.47 21.73
C LYS A 315 9.76 -6.62 23.11
N ARG A 316 9.51 -5.52 23.81
CA ARG A 316 8.89 -5.51 25.13
C ARG A 316 7.49 -6.13 25.08
N ILE A 317 6.63 -5.66 24.18
CA ILE A 317 5.26 -6.16 23.98
C ILE A 317 5.26 -7.67 23.68
N LEU A 318 6.08 -8.11 22.71
CA LEU A 318 6.15 -9.53 22.35
C LEU A 318 6.74 -10.41 23.46
N THR A 319 7.60 -9.86 24.32
CA THR A 319 8.15 -10.61 25.47
C THR A 319 7.12 -10.73 26.59
N GLU A 320 6.36 -9.67 26.87
CA GLU A 320 5.25 -9.67 27.85
C GLU A 320 4.18 -10.70 27.44
N HIS A 321 3.87 -10.80 26.15
CA HIS A 321 2.89 -11.74 25.58
C HIS A 321 3.54 -12.97 24.92
N ARG A 322 4.69 -13.44 25.45
CA ARG A 322 5.46 -14.53 24.82
C ARG A 322 4.66 -15.83 24.66
N LYS A 323 3.85 -16.19 25.66
CA LYS A 323 3.01 -17.40 25.61
C LYS A 323 2.02 -17.34 24.45
N LEU A 324 1.33 -16.21 24.32
CA LEU A 324 0.36 -15.95 23.26
C LEU A 324 1.03 -15.99 21.87
N LEU A 325 2.24 -15.42 21.73
CA LEU A 325 3.03 -15.51 20.51
C LEU A 325 3.33 -16.98 20.13
N ASP A 326 3.76 -17.80 21.09
CA ASP A 326 4.05 -19.21 20.85
C ASP A 326 2.78 -19.99 20.45
N GLU A 327 1.67 -19.81 21.18
CA GLU A 327 0.40 -20.51 20.92
C GLU A 327 -0.19 -20.19 19.54
N ILE A 328 -0.24 -18.91 19.16
CA ILE A 328 -0.77 -18.49 17.85
C ILE A 328 0.15 -18.98 16.74
N SER A 329 1.48 -18.94 16.94
CA SER A 329 2.44 -19.41 15.93
C SER A 329 2.33 -20.92 15.71
N GLU A 330 2.16 -21.70 16.77
CA GLU A 330 1.92 -23.15 16.67
C GLU A 330 0.60 -23.46 15.95
N PHE A 331 -0.46 -22.72 16.26
CA PHE A 331 -1.73 -22.86 15.56
C PHE A 331 -1.61 -22.50 14.07
N LEU A 332 -0.84 -21.45 13.74
CA LEU A 332 -0.60 -21.02 12.37
C LEU A 332 0.20 -22.07 11.58
N LEU A 333 1.12 -22.78 12.21
CA LEU A 333 1.88 -23.86 11.57
C LEU A 333 0.99 -25.05 11.19
N VAL A 334 -0.07 -25.32 11.96
CA VAL A 334 -1.00 -26.42 11.68
C VAL A 334 -2.01 -26.01 10.61
N LYS A 335 -2.59 -24.81 10.72
CA LYS A 335 -3.69 -24.36 9.86
C LYS A 335 -3.20 -23.65 8.58
N GLU A 336 -1.95 -23.20 8.56
CA GLU A 336 -1.29 -22.37 7.52
C GLU A 336 -1.95 -20.99 7.27
N THR A 337 -3.17 -20.77 7.75
CA THR A 337 -3.90 -19.51 7.65
C THR A 337 -4.82 -19.31 8.86
N ILE A 338 -4.78 -18.12 9.45
CA ILE A 338 -5.62 -17.70 10.58
C ILE A 338 -6.41 -16.45 10.18
N THR A 339 -7.68 -16.39 10.59
CA THR A 339 -8.53 -15.20 10.40
C THR A 339 -8.40 -14.20 11.56
N GLY A 340 -8.74 -12.95 11.32
CA GLY A 340 -8.75 -11.90 12.35
C GLY A 340 -9.60 -12.26 13.58
N ASP A 341 -10.77 -12.85 13.36
CA ASP A 341 -11.66 -13.28 14.44
C ASP A 341 -11.03 -14.37 15.31
N GLU A 342 -10.33 -15.33 14.69
CA GLU A 342 -9.59 -16.37 15.41
C GLU A 342 -8.43 -15.80 16.20
N LEU A 343 -7.66 -14.86 15.63
CA LEU A 343 -6.61 -14.15 16.34
C LEU A 343 -7.17 -13.45 17.59
N MET A 344 -8.27 -12.71 17.43
CA MET A 344 -8.90 -11.99 18.53
C MET A 344 -9.47 -12.92 19.60
N ALA A 345 -9.90 -14.14 19.25
CA ALA A 345 -10.31 -15.13 20.23
C ALA A 345 -9.17 -15.51 21.19
N TYR A 346 -7.94 -15.69 20.67
CA TYR A 346 -6.75 -15.94 21.48
C TYR A 346 -6.36 -14.72 22.32
N VAL A 347 -6.33 -13.53 21.72
CA VAL A 347 -5.98 -12.28 22.41
C VAL A 347 -6.95 -11.99 23.56
N ASN A 348 -8.25 -12.13 23.32
CA ASN A 348 -9.28 -11.92 24.33
C ASN A 348 -9.24 -12.98 25.45
N ALA A 349 -8.81 -14.21 25.15
CA ALA A 349 -8.63 -15.25 26.15
C ALA A 349 -7.43 -14.94 27.07
N ASP A 350 -6.31 -14.48 26.53
CA ASP A 350 -5.13 -14.05 27.30
C ASP A 350 -5.44 -12.86 28.20
N GLN A 351 -6.16 -11.85 27.68
CA GLN A 351 -6.61 -10.69 28.47
C GLN A 351 -7.53 -11.07 29.64
N LYS A 352 -8.33 -12.13 29.50
CA LYS A 352 -9.17 -12.65 30.60
C LYS A 352 -8.40 -13.52 31.59
N ALA A 353 -7.26 -14.08 31.19
CA ALA A 353 -6.39 -14.91 32.03
C ALA A 353 -5.39 -14.08 32.86
N MET A 354 -5.12 -12.83 32.47
CA MET A 354 -4.39 -11.88 33.31
C MET A 354 -5.28 -11.45 34.49
N PRO A 355 -4.81 -11.50 35.75
CA PRO A 355 -5.58 -11.00 36.89
C PRO A 355 -5.89 -9.52 36.66
N GLN A 356 -7.17 -9.16 36.64
CA GLN A 356 -7.61 -7.77 36.68
C GLN A 356 -6.99 -7.15 37.94
N GLY A 357 -5.97 -6.31 37.76
CA GLY A 357 -5.42 -5.51 38.83
C GLY A 357 -6.55 -4.68 39.46
N GLU A 358 -6.64 -4.74 40.78
CA GLU A 358 -7.62 -4.06 41.61
C GLU A 358 -7.94 -2.66 41.09
N GLU A 359 -9.21 -2.40 40.77
CA GLU A 359 -9.72 -1.04 40.62
C GLU A 359 -9.42 -0.29 41.93
N ALA A 360 -8.52 0.70 41.86
CA ALA A 360 -8.27 1.61 42.96
C ALA A 360 -9.60 2.27 43.37
N PRO A 361 -9.94 2.35 44.67
CA PRO A 361 -11.17 2.97 45.11
C PRO A 361 -11.16 4.44 44.67
N LYS A 362 -12.26 4.88 44.06
CA LYS A 362 -12.53 6.31 43.87
C LYS A 362 -12.63 6.95 45.25
N GLU A 363 -11.68 7.81 45.58
CA GLU A 363 -11.80 8.72 46.74
C GLU A 363 -12.91 9.73 46.44
N GLU A 364 -13.92 9.77 47.33
CA GLU A 364 -14.96 10.79 47.42
C GLU A 364 -14.47 12.09 48.07
#